data_AF-A0A2V9AJ00-F1
#
_entry.id   AF-A0A2V9AJ00-F1
#
_cell.length_a   1.000
_cell.length_b   1.000
_cell.length_c   1.000
_cell.angle_alpha   90.00
_cell.angle_beta   90.00
_cell.angle_gamma   90.00
#
_symmetry.space_group_name_H-M   'P 1'
#
loop_
_entity.id
_entity.type
_entity.pdbx_description
1 polymer ?
#
loop_
_entity_poly.entity_id
_entity_poly.type
_entity_poly.pdbx_seq_one_letter_code
_entity_poly.pdbx_strand_id
1 'polypeptide(L)'
;NEKIRTLDGVERQLDPGICMICDGDGSRTIGLGGIMGGAETEISFSTKNVLIECAWFDPIAIRRATRFLKLRTEASTRFGRGADPEMAELASRRAAELILELAGGELLAGVVDVYPGKRAPKKIQLTRKELLRVMGADVHDTQIEASLSALGFAPIRMDHNRGAEGSLLAAWECTQPSWRAEVEREIDLIEEVTRIDGLDKFPPRLPAARQGAARLPHHEAETRLRERLIGLGYREIVTIPQVAEERDALFRPANVSPARLSNPLSEEASVLKSTGIATMAAALEWNVNHGQGHARLFEIGRNYRLEGNQSVETSVLTIGATGEAREKGLYDSARGFSFADLKGSLDQIGQLADGREPGAFAWRDGGPEWLHAAKRGKILLHNSELGAAGQLARRVADRLKLRQEVFLAELELQPFYVAMQAAKTARRYRPLPRFPGVERDFSLLLADGITFAQISESIRSLGIPEITSIAAIDLFRGKNVPAGKYSLLVRVTFQSREATLTEGQINHFVGNITSILEHRHGAQLRKN
;
A
#
# COMPACT_ATOMS: atom_id res chain seq x y z
N ASN A 1 -42.25 -6.45 2.75
CA ASN A 1 -42.57 -5.87 4.07
C ASN A 1 -43.20 -6.88 5.02
N GLU A 2 -42.90 -8.17 4.86
CA GLU A 2 -43.34 -9.19 5.81
C GLU A 2 -42.43 -9.17 7.05
N LYS A 3 -42.98 -9.53 8.20
CA LYS A 3 -42.28 -9.53 9.49
C LYS A 3 -42.61 -10.79 10.28
N ILE A 4 -41.66 -11.23 11.10
CA ILE A 4 -41.86 -12.32 12.06
C ILE A 4 -41.28 -11.92 13.42
N ARG A 5 -41.98 -12.27 14.50
CA ARG A 5 -41.41 -12.24 15.85
C ARG A 5 -40.75 -13.58 16.16
N THR A 6 -39.44 -13.61 16.32
CA THR A 6 -38.69 -14.83 16.68
C THR A 6 -38.80 -15.14 18.18
N LEU A 7 -38.49 -16.38 18.58
CA LEU A 7 -38.56 -16.87 19.96
C LEU A 7 -37.69 -16.10 20.98
N ASP A 8 -36.70 -15.33 20.50
CA ASP A 8 -35.94 -14.38 21.33
C ASP A 8 -36.72 -13.07 21.63
N GLY A 9 -37.97 -12.99 21.17
CA GLY A 9 -38.87 -11.86 21.35
C GLY A 9 -38.68 -10.72 20.34
N VAL A 10 -37.71 -10.82 19.42
CA VAL A 10 -37.34 -9.76 18.47
C VAL A 10 -38.21 -9.82 17.21
N GLU A 11 -38.74 -8.66 16.78
CA GLU A 11 -39.43 -8.52 15.50
C GLU A 11 -38.41 -8.29 14.37
N ARG A 12 -38.47 -9.12 13.33
CA ARG A 12 -37.49 -9.16 12.23
C ARG A 12 -38.18 -8.91 10.90
N GLN A 13 -37.59 -8.05 10.08
CA GLN A 13 -38.05 -7.77 8.73
C GLN A 13 -37.52 -8.82 7.75
N LEU A 14 -38.39 -9.31 6.87
CA LEU A 14 -38.07 -10.38 5.92
C LEU A 14 -37.67 -9.82 4.55
N ASP A 15 -36.70 -10.52 3.93
CA ASP A 15 -36.28 -10.33 2.54
C ASP A 15 -36.78 -11.49 1.68
N PRO A 16 -37.16 -11.28 0.41
CA PRO A 16 -37.68 -12.35 -0.46
C PRO A 16 -36.74 -13.54 -0.66
N GLY A 17 -35.44 -13.39 -0.41
CA GLY A 17 -34.45 -14.46 -0.48
C GLY A 17 -34.38 -15.35 0.78
N ILE A 18 -35.16 -15.08 1.82
CA ILE A 18 -35.14 -15.84 3.08
C ILE A 18 -36.15 -16.99 2.99
N CYS A 19 -35.68 -18.21 3.23
CA CYS A 19 -36.55 -19.38 3.34
C CYS A 19 -37.32 -19.33 4.65
N MET A 20 -38.66 -19.42 4.55
CA MET A 20 -39.58 -19.38 5.67
C MET A 20 -40.24 -20.74 5.85
N ILE A 21 -40.61 -21.04 7.09
CA ILE A 21 -41.48 -22.16 7.43
C ILE A 21 -42.84 -21.56 7.75
N CYS A 22 -43.87 -22.01 7.05
CA CYS A 22 -45.23 -21.52 7.19
C CYS A 22 -46.18 -22.66 7.58
N ASP A 23 -47.38 -22.30 8.04
CA ASP A 23 -48.46 -23.26 8.23
C ASP A 23 -49.03 -23.80 6.90
N GLY A 24 -49.95 -24.75 6.99
CA GLY A 24 -50.37 -25.59 5.86
C GLY A 24 -51.01 -24.84 4.69
N ASP A 25 -51.62 -23.67 4.91
CA ASP A 25 -52.17 -22.81 3.85
C ASP A 25 -51.22 -21.67 3.45
N GLY A 26 -50.04 -21.59 4.06
CA GLY A 26 -49.02 -20.58 3.82
C GLY A 26 -49.41 -19.18 4.28
N SER A 27 -50.51 -19.03 5.04
CA SER A 27 -51.00 -17.73 5.48
C SER A 27 -50.19 -17.15 6.63
N ARG A 28 -49.52 -18.01 7.41
CA ARG A 28 -48.73 -17.58 8.58
C ARG A 28 -47.34 -18.20 8.58
N THR A 29 -46.36 -17.34 8.75
CA THR A 29 -44.97 -17.71 8.98
C THR A 29 -44.78 -18.16 10.44
N ILE A 30 -44.27 -19.37 10.64
CA ILE A 30 -44.01 -19.98 11.95
C ILE A 30 -42.51 -20.07 12.31
N GLY A 31 -41.61 -19.84 11.34
CA GLY A 31 -40.17 -19.82 11.62
C GLY A 31 -39.30 -19.38 10.45
N LEU A 32 -38.08 -18.98 10.77
CA LEU A 32 -37.00 -18.76 9.82
C LEU A 32 -36.31 -20.10 9.53
N GLY A 33 -36.48 -20.61 8.30
CA GLY A 33 -35.98 -21.93 7.89
C GLY A 33 -34.51 -22.12 8.21
N GLY A 34 -34.18 -23.13 9.01
CA GLY A 34 -32.81 -23.48 9.39
C GLY A 34 -32.08 -22.43 10.25
N ILE A 35 -32.80 -21.44 10.80
CA ILE A 35 -32.21 -20.35 11.58
C ILE A 35 -32.81 -20.27 12.98
N MET A 36 -34.11 -19.99 13.09
CA MET A 36 -34.78 -19.74 14.38
C MET A 36 -36.31 -19.83 14.25
N GLY A 37 -36.97 -20.46 15.23
CA GLY A 37 -38.43 -20.54 15.29
C GLY A 37 -39.10 -19.19 15.62
N GLY A 38 -40.36 -19.06 15.23
CA GLY A 38 -41.23 -17.97 15.62
C GLY A 38 -41.72 -18.12 17.06
N ALA A 39 -42.02 -17.00 17.72
CA ALA A 39 -42.50 -16.99 19.11
C ALA A 39 -43.89 -17.63 19.26
N GLU A 40 -44.73 -17.55 18.23
CA GLU A 40 -46.13 -18.03 18.30
C GLU A 40 -46.26 -19.56 18.31
N THR A 41 -45.27 -20.27 17.76
CA THR A 41 -45.24 -21.74 17.69
C THR A 41 -44.20 -22.36 18.61
N GLU A 42 -43.69 -21.58 19.58
CA GLU A 42 -42.76 -22.06 20.60
C GLU A 42 -43.45 -23.04 21.56
N ILE A 43 -42.72 -24.08 22.00
CA ILE A 43 -43.21 -25.01 23.01
C ILE A 43 -43.36 -24.28 24.36
N SER A 44 -44.49 -24.49 25.04
CA SER A 44 -44.81 -23.88 26.33
C SER A 44 -45.28 -24.92 27.36
N PHE A 45 -45.50 -24.51 28.60
CA PHE A 45 -46.04 -25.40 29.65
C PHE A 45 -47.44 -25.95 29.33
N SER A 46 -48.19 -25.31 28.43
CA SER A 46 -49.49 -25.80 27.95
C SER A 46 -49.40 -26.76 26.77
N THR A 47 -48.23 -26.95 26.16
CA THR A 47 -48.07 -27.81 24.98
C THR A 47 -48.38 -29.27 25.33
N LYS A 48 -49.23 -29.90 24.51
CA LYS A 48 -49.63 -31.32 24.65
C LYS A 48 -49.20 -32.18 23.47
N ASN A 49 -49.15 -31.59 22.28
CA ASN A 49 -48.80 -32.27 21.04
C ASN A 49 -47.62 -31.53 20.40
N VAL A 50 -46.66 -32.27 19.87
CA VAL A 50 -45.44 -31.72 19.25
C VAL A 50 -45.31 -32.31 17.85
N LEU A 51 -44.97 -31.45 16.88
CA LEU A 51 -44.53 -31.84 15.55
C LEU A 51 -43.00 -31.68 15.49
N ILE A 52 -42.28 -32.73 15.13
CA ILE A 52 -40.82 -32.69 14.99
C ILE A 52 -40.49 -32.32 13.56
N GLU A 53 -39.89 -31.15 13.37
CA GLU A 53 -39.28 -30.74 12.11
C GLU A 53 -37.83 -31.22 12.06
N CYS A 54 -37.49 -31.98 11.02
CA CYS A 54 -36.10 -32.23 10.64
C CYS A 54 -35.96 -32.04 9.15
N ALA A 55 -35.20 -31.02 8.75
CA ALA A 55 -35.12 -30.56 7.38
C ALA A 55 -33.67 -30.29 6.96
N TRP A 56 -33.46 -30.21 5.65
CA TRP A 56 -32.22 -29.73 5.06
C TRP A 56 -32.48 -28.39 4.36
N PHE A 57 -31.62 -27.41 4.60
CA PHE A 57 -31.72 -26.08 4.00
C PHE A 57 -30.50 -25.78 3.14
N ASP A 58 -30.70 -25.06 2.04
CA ASP A 58 -29.62 -24.65 1.15
C ASP A 58 -28.57 -23.79 1.90
N PRO A 59 -27.29 -24.20 1.95
CA PRO A 59 -26.27 -23.49 2.73
C PRO A 59 -26.04 -22.05 2.27
N ILE A 60 -26.21 -21.76 0.97
CA ILE A 60 -26.01 -20.41 0.41
C ILE A 60 -27.17 -19.50 0.85
N ALA A 61 -28.40 -19.98 0.77
CA ALA A 61 -29.58 -19.28 1.24
C ALA A 61 -29.46 -18.95 2.74
N ILE A 62 -29.06 -19.92 3.57
CA ILE A 62 -28.84 -19.71 5.01
C ILE A 62 -27.76 -18.66 5.28
N ARG A 63 -26.62 -18.72 4.58
CA ARG A 63 -25.53 -17.71 4.74
C ARG A 63 -25.99 -16.29 4.34
N ARG A 64 -26.82 -16.17 3.31
CA ARG A 64 -27.38 -14.87 2.89
C ARG A 64 -28.37 -14.34 3.92
N ALA A 65 -29.31 -15.17 4.35
CA ALA A 65 -30.31 -14.83 5.34
C ALA A 65 -29.69 -14.42 6.69
N THR A 66 -28.71 -15.18 7.20
CA THR A 66 -28.02 -14.86 8.46
C THR A 66 -27.27 -13.54 8.42
N ARG A 67 -26.63 -13.22 7.29
CA ARG A 67 -25.93 -11.94 7.09
C ARG A 67 -26.91 -10.77 7.03
N PHE A 68 -28.02 -10.94 6.32
CA PHE A 68 -29.08 -9.95 6.22
C PHE A 68 -29.71 -9.68 7.59
N LEU A 69 -30.11 -10.74 8.30
CA LEU A 69 -30.76 -10.68 9.60
C LEU A 69 -29.80 -10.33 10.75
N LYS A 70 -28.48 -10.36 10.50
CA LYS A 70 -27.42 -10.27 11.51
C LYS A 70 -27.64 -11.26 12.67
N LEU A 71 -28.15 -12.44 12.35
CA LEU A 71 -28.54 -13.49 13.30
C LEU A 71 -27.71 -14.74 13.03
N ARG A 72 -26.99 -15.20 14.07
CA ARG A 72 -26.21 -16.43 14.01
C ARG A 72 -26.67 -17.37 15.13
N THR A 73 -27.13 -18.54 14.75
CA THR A 73 -27.56 -19.60 15.66
C THR A 73 -26.74 -20.87 15.43
N GLU A 74 -26.92 -21.85 16.33
CA GLU A 74 -26.37 -23.20 16.19
C GLU A 74 -26.91 -23.88 14.91
N ALA A 75 -28.21 -23.73 14.62
CA ALA A 75 -28.84 -24.24 13.41
C ALA A 75 -28.26 -23.55 12.17
N SER A 76 -28.21 -22.21 12.16
CA SER A 76 -27.75 -21.45 11.01
C SER A 76 -26.27 -21.68 10.70
N THR A 77 -25.46 -21.99 11.73
CA THR A 77 -24.05 -22.34 11.56
C THR A 77 -23.89 -23.73 10.94
N ARG A 78 -24.68 -24.73 11.35
CA ARG A 78 -24.66 -26.09 10.77
C ARG A 78 -25.19 -26.10 9.35
N PHE A 79 -26.41 -25.61 9.12
CA PHE A 79 -26.98 -25.54 7.78
C PHE A 79 -26.17 -24.63 6.86
N GLY A 80 -25.64 -23.52 7.39
CA GLY A 80 -24.73 -22.66 6.65
C GLY A 80 -23.44 -23.36 6.23
N ARG A 81 -22.96 -24.40 6.92
CA ARG A 81 -21.79 -25.19 6.47
C ARG A 81 -22.16 -26.31 5.49
N GLY A 82 -23.42 -26.74 5.51
CA GLY A 82 -23.88 -27.93 4.79
C GLY A 82 -24.13 -29.05 5.79
N ALA A 83 -25.40 -29.26 6.14
CA ALA A 83 -25.81 -30.46 6.87
C ALA A 83 -25.91 -31.65 5.89
N ASP A 84 -25.79 -32.86 6.40
CA ASP A 84 -26.04 -34.07 5.62
C ASP A 84 -27.53 -34.17 5.27
N PRO A 85 -27.91 -34.17 3.98
CA PRO A 85 -29.31 -34.26 3.58
C PRO A 85 -29.95 -35.63 3.88
N GLU A 86 -29.18 -36.70 4.04
CA GLU A 86 -29.72 -38.04 4.35
C GLU A 86 -29.93 -38.25 5.86
N MET A 87 -29.50 -37.31 6.71
CA MET A 87 -29.64 -37.43 8.18
C MET A 87 -31.01 -37.07 8.72
N ALA A 88 -31.90 -36.46 7.94
CA ALA A 88 -33.16 -35.88 8.42
C ALA A 88 -34.08 -36.93 9.07
N GLU A 89 -34.29 -38.08 8.42
CA GLU A 89 -35.15 -39.13 8.96
C GLU A 89 -34.53 -39.80 10.19
N LEU A 90 -33.23 -40.11 10.14
CA LEU A 90 -32.53 -40.73 11.28
C LEU A 90 -32.56 -39.81 12.52
N ALA A 91 -32.29 -38.53 12.31
CA ALA A 91 -32.29 -37.53 13.38
C ALA A 91 -33.70 -37.30 13.95
N SER A 92 -34.74 -37.26 13.11
CA SER A 92 -36.12 -37.08 13.58
C SER A 92 -36.59 -38.27 14.42
N ARG A 93 -36.29 -39.50 13.99
CA ARG A 93 -36.61 -40.72 14.75
C ARG A 93 -35.87 -40.77 16.08
N ARG A 94 -34.58 -40.42 16.09
CA ARG A 94 -33.80 -40.36 17.33
C ARG A 94 -34.32 -39.28 18.29
N ALA A 95 -34.74 -38.13 17.77
CA ALA A 95 -35.37 -37.09 18.59
C ALA A 95 -36.70 -37.57 19.19
N ALA A 96 -37.55 -38.24 18.41
CA ALA A 96 -38.80 -38.82 18.88
C ALA A 96 -38.58 -39.86 19.98
N GLU A 97 -37.61 -40.77 19.79
CA GLU A 97 -37.23 -41.78 20.77
C GLU A 97 -36.85 -41.14 22.11
N LEU A 98 -35.98 -40.12 22.09
CA LEU A 98 -35.55 -39.40 23.30
C LEU A 98 -36.70 -38.64 23.97
N ILE A 99 -37.63 -38.07 23.20
CA ILE A 99 -38.81 -37.41 23.77
C ILE A 99 -39.69 -38.43 24.49
N LEU A 100 -39.94 -39.60 23.90
CA LEU A 100 -40.72 -40.65 24.54
C LEU A 100 -40.06 -41.15 25.83
N GLU A 101 -38.75 -41.34 25.82
CA GLU A 101 -37.99 -41.80 26.99
C GLU A 101 -38.04 -40.79 28.14
N LEU A 102 -37.90 -39.49 27.84
CA LEU A 102 -37.73 -38.44 28.84
C LEU A 102 -39.05 -37.79 29.29
N ALA A 103 -40.00 -37.63 28.38
CA ALA A 103 -41.25 -36.90 28.59
C ALA A 103 -42.51 -37.78 28.45
N GLY A 104 -42.38 -39.02 27.97
CA GLY A 104 -43.50 -39.90 27.67
C GLY A 104 -44.29 -39.46 26.43
N GLY A 105 -45.56 -39.87 26.35
CA GLY A 105 -46.45 -39.59 25.24
C GLY A 105 -46.64 -40.78 24.29
N GLU A 106 -47.35 -40.53 23.19
CA GLU A 106 -47.65 -41.51 22.15
C GLU A 106 -47.08 -41.02 20.82
N LEU A 107 -46.27 -41.85 20.17
CA LEU A 107 -45.75 -41.57 18.84
C LEU A 107 -46.76 -42.04 17.78
N LEU A 108 -47.27 -41.09 17.00
CA LEU A 108 -48.12 -41.40 15.86
C LEU A 108 -47.34 -42.17 14.79
N ALA A 109 -48.00 -43.14 14.17
CA ALA A 109 -47.39 -43.97 13.15
C ALA A 109 -47.12 -43.18 11.85
N GLY A 110 -45.93 -43.36 11.29
CA GLY A 110 -45.51 -42.81 10.00
C GLY A 110 -44.54 -41.64 10.10
N VAL A 111 -44.03 -41.22 8.93
CA VAL A 111 -43.21 -40.01 8.76
C VAL A 111 -43.65 -39.35 7.46
N VAL A 112 -43.70 -38.01 7.44
CA VAL A 112 -43.90 -37.24 6.21
C VAL A 112 -42.52 -36.82 5.72
N ASP A 113 -41.98 -37.54 4.75
CA ASP A 113 -40.69 -37.24 4.12
C ASP A 113 -40.90 -36.68 2.71
N VAL A 114 -40.56 -35.42 2.51
CA VAL A 114 -40.69 -34.69 1.24
C VAL A 114 -39.30 -34.29 0.78
N TYR A 115 -38.71 -35.12 -0.09
CA TYR A 115 -37.35 -34.94 -0.61
C TYR A 115 -37.33 -34.81 -2.15
N PRO A 116 -37.77 -33.66 -2.68
CA PRO A 116 -37.78 -33.43 -4.12
C PRO A 116 -36.34 -33.36 -4.67
N GLY A 117 -36.08 -34.05 -5.79
CA GLY A 117 -34.78 -34.03 -6.43
C GLY A 117 -33.67 -34.68 -5.60
N LYS A 118 -33.96 -35.82 -4.96
CA LYS A 118 -32.99 -36.62 -4.18
C LYS A 118 -31.66 -36.72 -4.91
N ARG A 119 -30.57 -36.37 -4.21
CA ARG A 119 -29.23 -36.28 -4.78
C ARG A 119 -28.62 -37.68 -4.90
N ALA A 120 -28.23 -38.07 -6.10
CA ALA A 120 -27.45 -39.28 -6.30
C ALA A 120 -26.00 -39.05 -5.80
N PRO A 121 -25.40 -40.03 -5.09
CA PRO A 121 -23.98 -39.98 -4.74
C PRO A 121 -23.10 -39.76 -5.97
N LYS A 122 -22.16 -38.83 -5.90
CA LYS A 122 -21.19 -38.62 -6.99
C LYS A 122 -20.19 -39.76 -7.02
N LYS A 123 -19.85 -40.20 -8.24
CA LYS A 123 -18.72 -41.09 -8.51
C LYS A 123 -17.52 -40.26 -8.89
N ILE A 124 -16.44 -40.38 -8.12
CA ILE A 124 -15.24 -39.57 -8.26
C ILE A 124 -14.08 -40.53 -8.50
N GLN A 125 -13.37 -40.32 -9.61
CA GLN A 125 -12.19 -41.12 -9.93
C GLN A 125 -10.97 -40.54 -9.21
N LEU A 126 -10.18 -41.42 -8.60
CA LEU A 126 -8.84 -41.14 -8.11
C LEU A 126 -7.83 -41.99 -8.90
N THR A 127 -6.79 -41.36 -9.42
CA THR A 127 -5.70 -42.04 -10.14
C THR A 127 -4.38 -41.91 -9.39
N ARG A 128 -3.60 -42.98 -9.36
CA ARG A 128 -2.26 -42.98 -8.75
C ARG A 128 -1.32 -42.01 -9.43
N LYS A 129 -1.45 -41.84 -10.74
CA LYS A 129 -0.69 -40.86 -11.53
C LYS A 129 -0.89 -39.44 -11.01
N GLU A 130 -2.13 -39.01 -10.78
CA GLU A 130 -2.41 -37.66 -10.29
C GLU A 130 -2.05 -37.51 -8.81
N LEU A 131 -2.28 -38.54 -7.99
CA LEU A 131 -1.81 -38.60 -6.61
C LEU A 131 -0.30 -38.34 -6.53
N LEU A 132 0.51 -39.07 -7.30
CA LEU A 132 1.96 -38.88 -7.37
C LEU A 132 2.37 -37.53 -7.94
N ARG A 133 1.64 -37.02 -8.94
CA ARG A 133 1.92 -35.71 -9.55
C ARG A 133 1.69 -34.57 -8.55
N VAL A 134 0.63 -34.65 -7.76
CA VAL A 134 0.24 -33.62 -6.78
C VAL A 134 1.06 -33.75 -5.51
N MET A 135 1.13 -34.96 -4.94
CA MET A 135 1.81 -35.20 -3.68
C MET A 135 3.33 -35.23 -3.83
N GLY A 136 3.84 -35.70 -4.97
CA GLY A 136 5.27 -35.96 -5.15
C GLY A 136 5.82 -37.11 -4.30
N ALA A 137 4.99 -37.75 -3.48
CA ALA A 137 5.26 -38.93 -2.67
C ALA A 137 4.23 -40.01 -2.99
N ASP A 138 4.64 -41.26 -2.88
CA ASP A 138 3.76 -42.40 -3.12
C ASP A 138 3.10 -42.87 -1.82
N VAL A 139 1.88 -43.39 -1.94
CA VAL A 139 1.12 -43.98 -0.83
C VAL A 139 0.75 -45.40 -1.23
N HIS A 140 0.82 -46.33 -0.28
CA HIS A 140 0.50 -47.73 -0.54
C HIS A 140 -0.98 -47.92 -0.89
N ASP A 141 -1.31 -48.82 -1.82
CA ASP A 141 -2.70 -49.05 -2.28
C ASP A 141 -3.64 -49.34 -1.09
N THR A 142 -3.20 -50.20 -0.17
CA THR A 142 -3.96 -50.55 1.04
C THR A 142 -4.22 -49.35 1.96
N GLN A 143 -3.30 -48.40 2.02
CA GLN A 143 -3.45 -47.20 2.84
C GLN A 143 -4.38 -46.17 2.18
N ILE A 144 -4.33 -46.04 0.86
CA ILE A 144 -5.29 -45.22 0.08
C ILE A 144 -6.70 -45.76 0.33
N GLU A 145 -6.89 -47.06 0.16
CA GLU A 145 -8.18 -47.73 0.33
C GLU A 145 -8.68 -47.65 1.77
N ALA A 146 -7.82 -47.89 2.76
CA ALA A 146 -8.19 -47.77 4.17
C ALA A 146 -8.59 -46.34 4.56
N SER A 147 -7.84 -45.34 4.10
CA SER A 147 -8.12 -43.93 4.40
C SER A 147 -9.46 -43.49 3.83
N LEU A 148 -9.70 -43.76 2.54
CA LEU A 148 -10.94 -43.38 1.87
C LEU A 148 -12.14 -44.19 2.38
N SER A 149 -11.96 -45.47 2.70
CA SER A 149 -13.00 -46.29 3.32
C SER A 149 -13.40 -45.76 4.69
N ALA A 150 -12.43 -45.42 5.55
CA ALA A 150 -12.69 -44.86 6.89
C ALA A 150 -13.44 -43.52 6.82
N LEU A 151 -13.29 -42.77 5.73
CA LEU A 151 -13.99 -41.52 5.47
C LEU A 151 -15.36 -41.70 4.79
N GLY A 152 -15.72 -42.94 4.43
CA GLY A 152 -17.01 -43.29 3.84
C GLY A 152 -17.07 -43.27 2.31
N PHE A 153 -15.93 -43.14 1.62
CA PHE A 153 -15.90 -43.03 0.15
C PHE A 153 -16.00 -44.37 -0.61
N ALA A 154 -15.99 -45.50 0.10
CA ALA A 154 -16.12 -46.85 -0.47
C ALA A 154 -15.31 -47.05 -1.78
N PRO A 155 -13.97 -46.90 -1.74
CA PRO A 155 -13.12 -46.96 -2.93
C PRO A 155 -13.18 -48.35 -3.58
N ILE A 156 -13.51 -48.39 -4.88
CA ILE A 156 -13.51 -49.59 -5.70
C ILE A 156 -12.37 -49.48 -6.69
N ARG A 157 -11.41 -50.40 -6.62
CA ARG A 157 -10.29 -50.46 -7.54
C ARG A 157 -10.77 -50.83 -8.95
N MET A 158 -10.40 -50.06 -9.97
CA MET A 158 -10.95 -50.18 -11.35
C MET A 158 -10.02 -50.88 -12.34
N ASP A 159 -8.76 -51.16 -11.97
CA ASP A 159 -7.70 -51.64 -12.86
C ASP A 159 -7.50 -53.17 -12.85
N HIS A 160 -8.57 -53.94 -12.55
CA HIS A 160 -8.57 -55.39 -12.30
C HIS A 160 -7.83 -56.29 -13.33
N ASN A 161 -7.35 -55.76 -14.46
CA ASN A 161 -6.61 -56.51 -15.48
C ASN A 161 -5.24 -55.94 -15.91
N ARG A 162 -4.66 -54.87 -15.29
CA ARG A 162 -3.38 -54.26 -15.78
C ARG A 162 -2.43 -53.63 -14.73
N GLY A 163 -2.32 -54.15 -13.50
CA GLY A 163 -1.29 -53.64 -12.60
C GLY A 163 -1.00 -54.54 -11.40
N ALA A 164 0.27 -54.84 -11.17
CA ALA A 164 0.74 -55.23 -9.85
C ALA A 164 0.53 -54.07 -8.85
N GLU A 165 0.63 -54.36 -7.56
CA GLU A 165 0.71 -53.36 -6.50
C GLU A 165 1.68 -52.23 -6.89
N GLY A 166 1.25 -50.98 -6.75
CA GLY A 166 2.08 -49.81 -7.10
C GLY A 166 2.01 -49.32 -8.55
N SER A 167 1.23 -49.96 -9.44
CA SER A 167 1.13 -49.59 -10.86
C SER A 167 0.67 -48.14 -11.08
N LEU A 168 1.39 -47.35 -11.89
CA LEU A 168 0.99 -45.97 -12.26
C LEU A 168 -0.39 -45.88 -12.96
N LEU A 169 -0.92 -47.00 -13.46
CA LEU A 169 -2.24 -47.09 -14.07
C LEU A 169 -3.35 -47.39 -13.05
N ALA A 170 -3.02 -47.59 -11.77
CA ALA A 170 -4.01 -47.85 -10.74
C ALA A 170 -4.96 -46.66 -10.58
N ALA A 171 -6.24 -47.00 -10.45
CA ALA A 171 -7.31 -46.04 -10.26
C ALA A 171 -8.41 -46.64 -9.38
N TRP A 172 -9.07 -45.77 -8.62
CA TRP A 172 -10.19 -46.08 -7.74
C TRP A 172 -11.39 -45.25 -8.14
N GLU A 173 -12.57 -45.87 -8.24
CA GLU A 173 -13.84 -45.16 -8.23
C GLU A 173 -14.31 -45.03 -6.78
N CYS A 174 -14.49 -43.80 -6.32
CA CYS A 174 -14.96 -43.48 -4.98
C CYS A 174 -16.39 -42.96 -5.06
N THR A 175 -17.25 -43.43 -4.15
CA THR A 175 -18.64 -42.97 -4.02
C THR A 175 -18.71 -41.94 -2.91
N GLN A 176 -19.06 -40.70 -3.23
CA GLN A 176 -19.17 -39.62 -2.25
C GLN A 176 -20.27 -39.94 -1.21
N PRO A 177 -19.96 -39.97 0.10
CA PRO A 177 -20.99 -40.07 1.13
C PRO A 177 -21.72 -38.72 1.28
N SER A 178 -22.99 -38.76 1.69
CA SER A 178 -23.88 -37.59 1.72
C SER A 178 -23.42 -36.48 2.67
N TRP A 179 -22.71 -36.83 3.76
CA TRP A 179 -22.11 -35.87 4.70
C TRP A 179 -20.80 -35.23 4.23
N ARG A 180 -20.24 -35.63 3.07
CA ARG A 180 -19.02 -35.07 2.47
C ARG A 180 -19.30 -34.37 1.14
N ALA A 181 -20.36 -33.56 1.10
CA ALA A 181 -20.83 -32.88 -0.11
C ALA A 181 -19.76 -31.97 -0.76
N GLU A 182 -18.73 -31.55 -0.01
CA GLU A 182 -17.64 -30.71 -0.49
C GLU A 182 -16.57 -31.46 -1.31
N VAL A 183 -16.50 -32.79 -1.21
CA VAL A 183 -15.53 -33.61 -1.95
C VAL A 183 -16.14 -34.01 -3.29
N GLU A 184 -15.84 -33.26 -4.35
CA GLU A 184 -16.51 -33.43 -5.65
C GLU A 184 -15.58 -33.81 -6.81
N ARG A 185 -14.26 -33.71 -6.61
CA ARG A 185 -13.24 -33.88 -7.63
C ARG A 185 -12.11 -34.78 -7.13
N GLU A 186 -11.32 -35.30 -8.08
CA GLU A 186 -10.13 -36.11 -7.79
C GLU A 186 -9.17 -35.42 -6.80
N ILE A 187 -8.93 -34.11 -6.97
CA ILE A 187 -8.04 -33.35 -6.08
C ILE A 187 -8.53 -33.30 -4.64
N ASP A 188 -9.85 -33.35 -4.43
CA ASP A 188 -10.44 -33.34 -3.09
C ASP A 188 -10.20 -34.70 -2.41
N LEU A 189 -10.24 -35.81 -3.16
CA LEU A 189 -9.82 -37.13 -2.65
C LEU A 189 -8.30 -37.21 -2.38
N ILE A 190 -7.47 -36.59 -3.23
CA ILE A 190 -6.02 -36.51 -3.00
C ILE A 190 -5.73 -35.75 -1.71
N GLU A 191 -6.46 -34.67 -1.43
CA GLU A 191 -6.35 -33.91 -0.17
C GLU A 191 -6.73 -34.80 1.02
N GLU A 192 -7.80 -35.57 0.94
CA GLU A 192 -8.19 -36.51 2.00
C GLU A 192 -7.13 -37.59 2.25
N VAL A 193 -6.59 -38.21 1.19
CA VAL A 193 -5.48 -39.18 1.33
C VAL A 193 -4.25 -38.52 1.94
N THR A 194 -3.90 -37.32 1.47
CA THR A 194 -2.79 -36.52 1.98
C THR A 194 -2.94 -36.19 3.47
N ARG A 195 -4.14 -35.76 3.87
CA ARG A 195 -4.45 -35.36 5.25
C ARG A 195 -4.38 -36.53 6.22
N ILE A 196 -4.79 -37.73 5.79
CA ILE A 196 -4.73 -38.94 6.61
C ILE A 196 -3.32 -39.55 6.63
N ASP A 197 -2.60 -39.53 5.51
CA ASP A 197 -1.21 -40.03 5.48
C ASP A 197 -0.27 -39.14 6.29
N GLY A 198 -0.38 -37.81 6.18
CA GLY A 198 0.40 -36.85 6.96
C GLY A 198 1.22 -35.91 6.08
N LEU A 199 0.94 -34.60 6.19
CA LEU A 199 1.60 -33.53 5.42
C LEU A 199 3.12 -33.43 5.66
N ASP A 200 3.62 -33.97 6.76
CA ASP A 200 5.02 -33.98 7.16
C ASP A 200 5.87 -35.04 6.42
N LYS A 201 5.25 -36.04 5.81
CA LYS A 201 5.93 -37.10 5.05
C LYS A 201 6.39 -36.66 3.66
N PHE A 202 5.98 -35.48 3.22
CA PHE A 202 6.25 -34.98 1.89
C PHE A 202 7.70 -34.50 1.77
N PRO A 203 8.47 -34.98 0.78
CA PRO A 203 9.83 -34.53 0.60
C PRO A 203 9.83 -33.06 0.17
N PRO A 204 10.61 -32.17 0.83
CA PRO A 204 10.73 -30.79 0.38
C PRO A 204 11.42 -30.77 -0.99
N ARG A 205 10.70 -30.31 -2.01
CA ARG A 205 11.25 -30.15 -3.37
C ARG A 205 11.17 -28.69 -3.80
N LEU A 206 12.33 -28.13 -4.13
CA LEU A 206 12.38 -26.83 -4.82
C LEU A 206 11.95 -27.03 -6.27
N PRO A 207 10.93 -26.30 -6.76
CA PRO A 207 10.54 -26.37 -8.16
C PRO A 207 11.70 -25.84 -9.02
N ALA A 208 11.92 -26.48 -10.17
CA ALA A 208 12.90 -26.00 -11.13
C ALA A 208 12.47 -24.63 -11.68
N ALA A 209 13.23 -23.58 -11.36
CA ALA A 209 13.02 -22.25 -11.92
C ALA A 209 13.66 -22.16 -13.32
N ARG A 210 12.88 -21.81 -14.33
CA ARG A 210 13.37 -21.65 -15.72
C ARG A 210 13.92 -20.24 -16.00
N GLN A 211 13.74 -19.29 -15.09
CA GLN A 211 14.18 -17.91 -15.25
C GLN A 211 14.93 -17.47 -13.99
N GLY A 212 16.00 -16.69 -14.19
CA GLY A 212 16.69 -16.03 -13.09
C GLY A 212 15.79 -14.97 -12.45
N ALA A 213 15.94 -14.79 -11.14
CA ALA A 213 15.25 -13.72 -10.44
C ALA A 213 15.70 -12.35 -11.00
N ALA A 214 14.73 -11.53 -11.41
CA ALA A 214 14.97 -10.13 -11.76
C ALA A 214 14.61 -9.24 -10.56
N ARG A 215 15.35 -8.13 -10.40
CA ARG A 215 14.94 -7.08 -9.47
C ARG A 215 13.68 -6.39 -9.98
N LEU A 216 12.85 -5.91 -9.06
CA LEU A 216 11.71 -5.08 -9.41
C LEU A 216 12.17 -3.82 -10.18
N PRO A 217 11.31 -3.28 -11.06
CA PRO A 217 11.55 -1.97 -11.67
C PRO A 217 11.94 -0.95 -10.60
N HIS A 218 12.96 -0.13 -10.91
CA HIS A 218 13.46 0.94 -10.04
C HIS A 218 14.06 0.52 -8.69
N HIS A 219 14.17 -0.78 -8.35
CA HIS A 219 14.75 -1.23 -7.08
C HIS A 219 16.09 -0.54 -6.78
N GLU A 220 17.01 -0.52 -7.75
CA GLU A 220 18.32 0.14 -7.56
C GLU A 220 18.20 1.65 -7.36
N ALA A 221 17.28 2.32 -8.05
CA ALA A 221 17.07 3.76 -7.92
C ALA A 221 16.50 4.10 -6.54
N GLU A 222 15.52 3.34 -6.07
CA GLU A 222 14.98 3.46 -4.72
C GLU A 222 16.02 3.19 -3.64
N THR A 223 16.81 2.12 -3.78
CA THR A 223 17.90 1.82 -2.83
C THR A 223 18.87 3.00 -2.75
N ARG A 224 19.30 3.55 -3.89
CA ARG A 224 20.20 4.71 -3.92
C ARG A 224 19.59 5.96 -3.32
N LEU A 225 18.30 6.19 -3.54
CA LEU A 225 17.58 7.31 -2.95
C LEU A 225 17.49 7.19 -1.42
N ARG A 226 17.14 5.99 -0.90
CA ARG A 226 17.14 5.72 0.55
C ARG A 226 18.52 5.91 1.15
N GLU A 227 19.56 5.34 0.55
CA GLU A 227 20.95 5.50 0.99
C GLU A 227 21.35 6.98 1.08
N ARG A 228 20.99 7.80 0.08
CA ARG A 228 21.26 9.25 0.07
C ARG A 228 20.54 9.96 1.22
N LEU A 229 19.25 9.69 1.43
CA LEU A 229 18.45 10.33 2.48
C LEU A 229 18.93 9.95 3.88
N ILE A 230 19.25 8.67 4.10
CA ILE A 230 19.84 8.19 5.35
C ILE A 230 21.19 8.85 5.59
N GLY A 231 22.05 8.94 4.57
CA GLY A 231 23.33 9.66 4.66
C GLY A 231 23.20 11.15 4.98
N LEU A 232 22.07 11.78 4.63
CA LEU A 232 21.73 13.17 4.98
C LEU A 232 21.11 13.30 6.39
N GLY A 233 20.97 12.20 7.11
CA GLY A 233 20.44 12.14 8.47
C GLY A 233 18.92 12.07 8.57
N TYR A 234 18.21 11.69 7.50
CA TYR A 234 16.77 11.45 7.56
C TYR A 234 16.46 10.01 7.97
N ARG A 235 15.32 9.81 8.64
CA ARG A 235 14.79 8.50 9.01
C ARG A 235 13.58 8.15 8.15
N GLU A 236 13.54 6.93 7.62
CA GLU A 236 12.40 6.45 6.86
C GLU A 236 11.23 6.16 7.80
N ILE A 237 10.03 6.58 7.42
CA ILE A 237 8.78 6.25 8.08
C ILE A 237 7.84 5.56 7.10
N VAL A 238 6.91 4.76 7.63
CA VAL A 238 5.81 4.18 6.87
C VAL A 238 4.52 4.61 7.53
N THR A 239 3.69 5.35 6.79
CA THR A 239 2.43 5.90 7.29
C THR A 239 1.24 5.16 6.71
N ILE A 240 0.17 5.09 7.50
CA ILE A 240 -1.12 4.61 7.01
C ILE A 240 -1.69 5.67 6.07
N PRO A 241 -2.13 5.30 4.85
CA PRO A 241 -2.57 6.28 3.85
C PRO A 241 -3.98 6.83 4.12
N GLN A 242 -4.76 6.22 5.01
CA GLN A 242 -6.06 6.75 5.43
C GLN A 242 -5.88 7.92 6.40
N VAL A 243 -6.61 9.01 6.16
CA VAL A 243 -6.58 10.21 7.00
C VAL A 243 -7.98 10.80 7.13
N ALA A 244 -8.16 11.70 8.11
CA ALA A 244 -9.34 12.53 8.23
C ALA A 244 -9.41 13.48 7.03
N GLU A 245 -10.60 13.66 6.46
CA GLU A 245 -10.76 14.56 5.32
C GLU A 245 -10.33 16.00 5.65
N GLU A 246 -10.61 16.48 6.85
CA GLU A 246 -10.25 17.83 7.27
C GLU A 246 -8.73 18.02 7.32
N ARG A 247 -7.97 16.96 7.64
CA ARG A 247 -6.50 16.95 7.60
C ARG A 247 -6.00 16.90 6.16
N ASP A 248 -6.58 16.07 5.31
CA ASP A 248 -6.22 16.02 3.89
C ASP A 248 -6.46 17.37 3.19
N ALA A 249 -7.61 18.01 3.46
CA ALA A 249 -8.01 19.28 2.88
C ALA A 249 -7.05 20.44 3.18
N LEU A 250 -6.19 20.34 4.20
CA LEU A 250 -5.13 21.32 4.47
C LEU A 250 -4.06 21.36 3.37
N PHE A 251 -3.81 20.22 2.73
CA PHE A 251 -2.68 20.01 1.82
C PHE A 251 -3.12 19.64 0.41
N ARG A 252 -4.34 19.14 0.26
CA ARG A 252 -4.95 18.74 -1.01
C ARG A 252 -4.96 19.90 -2.02
N PRO A 253 -4.47 19.69 -3.25
CA PRO A 253 -4.61 20.66 -4.33
C PRO A 253 -6.08 21.01 -4.62
N ALA A 254 -6.37 22.27 -4.95
CA ALA A 254 -7.74 22.77 -5.10
C ALA A 254 -8.56 22.02 -6.18
N ASN A 255 -7.89 21.46 -7.20
CA ASN A 255 -8.50 20.74 -8.32
C ASN A 255 -8.58 19.21 -8.11
N VAL A 256 -8.21 18.70 -6.94
CA VAL A 256 -8.24 17.27 -6.63
C VAL A 256 -9.43 16.97 -5.73
N SER A 257 -10.24 15.98 -6.13
CA SER A 257 -11.31 15.43 -5.29
C SER A 257 -10.74 14.37 -4.34
N PRO A 258 -11.13 14.36 -3.05
CA PRO A 258 -10.64 13.39 -2.09
C PRO A 258 -11.18 11.98 -2.40
N ALA A 259 -10.32 10.96 -2.29
CA ALA A 259 -10.69 9.57 -2.46
C ALA A 259 -11.33 9.00 -1.18
N ARG A 260 -12.67 9.11 -1.07
CA ARG A 260 -13.45 8.65 0.10
C ARG A 260 -13.62 7.14 0.13
N LEU A 261 -13.46 6.56 1.32
CA LEU A 261 -13.77 5.16 1.56
C LEU A 261 -15.28 4.97 1.79
N SER A 262 -15.86 3.90 1.23
CA SER A 262 -17.30 3.60 1.38
C SER A 262 -17.65 3.00 2.74
N ASN A 263 -16.68 2.33 3.37
CA ASN A 263 -16.81 1.65 4.66
C ASN A 263 -15.58 1.94 5.54
N PRO A 264 -15.32 3.21 5.89
CA PRO A 264 -14.16 3.56 6.71
C PRO A 264 -14.27 2.95 8.11
N LEU A 265 -13.12 2.65 8.73
CA LEU A 265 -13.05 2.17 10.11
C LEU A 265 -13.44 3.25 11.12
N SER A 266 -13.18 4.52 10.79
CA SER A 266 -13.52 5.70 11.59
C SER A 266 -13.54 6.96 10.70
N GLU A 267 -14.09 8.07 11.21
CA GLU A 267 -14.05 9.38 10.51
C GLU A 267 -12.60 9.89 10.32
N GLU A 268 -11.71 9.57 11.26
CA GLU A 268 -10.28 9.88 11.20
C GLU A 268 -9.52 9.12 10.10
N ALA A 269 -10.18 8.13 9.47
CA ALA A 269 -9.66 7.32 8.38
C ALA A 269 -10.66 7.29 7.20
N SER A 270 -11.33 8.41 6.94
CA SER A 270 -12.43 8.53 5.97
C SER A 270 -11.99 8.67 4.51
N VAL A 271 -10.77 9.17 4.26
CA VAL A 271 -10.24 9.37 2.90
C VAL A 271 -8.82 8.83 2.76
N LEU A 272 -8.41 8.50 1.55
CA LEU A 272 -6.99 8.29 1.23
C LEU A 272 -6.29 9.64 1.03
N LYS A 273 -5.05 9.76 1.51
CA LYS A 273 -4.26 10.99 1.44
C LYS A 273 -4.04 11.46 -0.01
N SER A 274 -4.43 12.70 -0.30
CA SER A 274 -4.21 13.38 -1.59
C SER A 274 -2.75 13.79 -1.80
N THR A 275 -2.00 13.90 -0.71
CA THR A 275 -0.55 14.17 -0.68
C THR A 275 0.07 13.36 0.47
N GLY A 276 1.32 12.94 0.33
CA GLY A 276 2.11 12.39 1.44
C GLY A 276 2.40 13.44 2.52
N ILE A 277 2.32 14.73 2.18
CA ILE A 277 2.48 15.85 3.13
C ILE A 277 1.51 15.74 4.31
N ALA A 278 0.26 15.28 4.09
CA ALA A 278 -0.74 15.15 5.14
C ALA A 278 -0.28 14.20 6.26
N THR A 279 0.27 13.03 5.89
CA THR A 279 0.77 12.07 6.87
C THR A 279 2.15 12.45 7.40
N MET A 280 2.99 13.10 6.61
CA MET A 280 4.29 13.61 7.07
C MET A 280 4.12 14.69 8.16
N ALA A 281 3.20 15.63 7.96
CA ALA A 281 2.90 16.65 8.96
C ALA A 281 2.36 16.04 10.26
N ALA A 282 1.48 15.02 10.15
CA ALA A 282 0.99 14.27 11.31
C ALA A 282 2.12 13.50 12.02
N ALA A 283 3.07 12.92 11.29
CA ALA A 283 4.22 12.23 11.87
C ALA A 283 5.14 13.19 12.62
N LEU A 284 5.38 14.40 12.08
CA LEU A 284 6.14 15.45 12.78
C LEU A 284 5.40 15.94 14.02
N GLU A 285 4.10 16.20 13.93
CA GLU A 285 3.23 16.55 15.06
C GLU A 285 3.32 15.50 16.17
N TRP A 286 3.20 14.21 15.81
CA TRP A 286 3.30 13.12 16.76
C TRP A 286 4.65 13.12 17.48
N ASN A 287 5.76 13.24 16.76
CA ASN A 287 7.11 13.27 17.36
C ASN A 287 7.28 14.46 18.32
N VAL A 288 6.87 15.66 17.91
CA VAL A 288 6.96 16.87 18.74
C VAL A 288 6.13 16.71 20.02
N ASN A 289 4.92 16.15 19.93
CA ASN A 289 4.06 15.89 21.09
C ASN A 289 4.62 14.83 22.04
N HIS A 290 5.57 14.01 21.59
CA HIS A 290 6.28 13.00 22.41
C HIS A 290 7.69 13.47 22.82
N GLY A 291 7.94 14.78 22.81
CA GLY A 291 9.18 15.39 23.30
C GLY A 291 10.36 15.32 22.32
N GLN A 292 10.16 14.82 21.10
CA GLN A 292 11.17 14.83 20.05
C GLN A 292 11.14 16.17 19.31
N GLY A 293 11.84 17.16 19.86
CA GLY A 293 11.87 18.53 19.33
C GLY A 293 12.61 18.71 18.01
N HIS A 294 13.39 17.72 17.57
CA HIS A 294 14.05 17.70 16.27
C HIS A 294 13.71 16.39 15.54
N ALA A 295 13.34 16.50 14.26
CA ALA A 295 13.03 15.34 13.44
C ALA A 295 13.37 15.63 11.98
N ARG A 296 13.92 14.62 11.30
CA ARG A 296 14.13 14.59 9.85
C ARG A 296 13.60 13.26 9.35
N LEU A 297 12.46 13.29 8.68
CA LEU A 297 11.71 12.13 8.27
C LEU A 297 11.56 12.13 6.75
N PHE A 298 11.51 10.94 6.16
CA PHE A 298 11.12 10.77 4.77
C PHE A 298 10.24 9.53 4.59
N GLU A 299 9.44 9.52 3.54
CA GLU A 299 8.63 8.38 3.13
C GLU A 299 8.68 8.24 1.61
N ILE A 300 8.95 7.03 1.13
CA ILE A 300 8.70 6.64 -0.27
C ILE A 300 7.35 5.92 -0.28
N GLY A 301 6.33 6.56 -0.82
CA GLY A 301 4.95 6.07 -0.75
C GLY A 301 4.14 6.48 -1.97
N ARG A 302 2.82 6.55 -1.78
CA ARG A 302 1.88 6.99 -2.82
C ARG A 302 0.96 8.07 -2.30
N ASN A 303 0.54 8.95 -3.20
CA ASN A 303 -0.63 9.78 -3.02
C ASN A 303 -1.77 9.26 -3.91
N TYR A 304 -3.01 9.60 -3.54
CA TYR A 304 -4.22 9.08 -4.15
C TYR A 304 -5.09 10.24 -4.61
N ARG A 305 -5.40 10.29 -5.91
CA ARG A 305 -6.21 11.35 -6.52
C ARG A 305 -7.36 10.74 -7.30
N LEU A 306 -8.49 11.44 -7.33
CA LEU A 306 -9.57 11.13 -8.26
C LEU A 306 -9.54 12.11 -9.43
N GLU A 307 -9.29 11.59 -10.63
CA GLU A 307 -9.43 12.31 -11.89
C GLU A 307 -10.74 11.89 -12.56
N GLY A 308 -11.79 12.68 -12.35
CA GLY A 308 -13.16 12.26 -12.67
C GLY A 308 -13.57 11.06 -11.81
N ASN A 309 -13.85 9.92 -12.45
CA ASN A 309 -14.18 8.65 -11.78
C ASN A 309 -12.98 7.68 -11.72
N GLN A 310 -11.79 8.08 -12.17
CA GLN A 310 -10.60 7.22 -12.15
C GLN A 310 -9.75 7.51 -10.93
N SER A 311 -9.37 6.44 -10.22
CA SER A 311 -8.39 6.50 -9.15
C SER A 311 -6.98 6.49 -9.74
N VAL A 312 -6.21 7.53 -9.42
CA VAL A 312 -4.82 7.70 -9.84
C VAL A 312 -3.93 7.61 -8.60
N GLU A 313 -2.98 6.68 -8.66
CA GLU A 313 -1.96 6.50 -7.63
C GLU A 313 -0.61 6.97 -8.15
N THR A 314 0.01 7.95 -7.48
CA THR A 314 1.32 8.47 -7.88
C THR A 314 2.36 8.14 -6.83
N SER A 315 3.44 7.46 -7.23
CA SER A 315 4.60 7.25 -6.36
C SER A 315 5.28 8.58 -6.05
N VAL A 316 5.44 8.89 -4.76
CA VAL A 316 6.04 10.14 -4.28
C VAL A 316 7.09 9.90 -3.20
N LEU A 317 8.09 10.77 -3.17
CA LEU A 317 8.97 10.97 -2.03
C LEU A 317 8.44 12.15 -1.23
N THR A 318 8.13 11.92 0.04
CA THR A 318 7.79 13.00 0.97
C THR A 318 8.92 13.18 1.98
N ILE A 319 9.29 14.42 2.24
CA ILE A 319 10.33 14.80 3.20
C ILE A 319 9.73 15.78 4.19
N GLY A 320 10.02 15.60 5.47
CA GLY A 320 9.65 16.52 6.54
C GLY A 320 10.79 16.73 7.52
N ALA A 321 11.05 17.97 7.90
CA ALA A 321 12.07 18.31 8.88
C ALA A 321 11.59 19.42 9.82
N THR A 322 12.02 19.35 11.08
CA THR A 322 11.74 20.37 12.08
C THR A 322 12.77 20.35 13.20
N GLY A 323 12.88 21.46 13.95
CA GLY A 323 13.82 21.60 15.06
C GLY A 323 15.22 22.01 14.60
N GLU A 324 16.23 21.30 15.08
CA GLU A 324 17.64 21.67 14.89
C GLU A 324 18.27 20.95 13.69
N ALA A 325 19.05 21.71 12.89
CA ALA A 325 19.93 21.14 11.87
C ALA A 325 21.26 20.66 12.46
N ARG A 326 21.66 21.20 13.60
CA ARG A 326 22.78 20.72 14.40
C ARG A 326 22.43 20.92 15.85
N GLU A 327 22.50 19.85 16.62
CA GLU A 327 22.32 19.90 18.06
C GLU A 327 23.51 20.57 18.74
N LYS A 328 23.27 21.12 19.94
CA LYS A 328 24.35 21.68 20.76
C LYS A 328 25.34 20.57 21.12
N GLY A 329 26.59 20.74 20.71
CA GLY A 329 27.72 19.90 21.11
C GLY A 329 28.63 20.60 22.12
N LEU A 330 29.71 19.93 22.51
CA LEU A 330 30.75 20.52 23.37
C LEU A 330 31.42 21.75 22.71
N TYR A 331 31.57 21.71 21.38
CA TYR A 331 32.26 22.74 20.59
C TYR A 331 31.34 23.45 19.58
N ASP A 332 30.07 23.03 19.48
CA ASP A 332 29.12 23.51 18.49
C ASP A 332 27.91 24.13 19.17
N SER A 333 27.53 25.33 18.74
CA SER A 333 26.23 25.90 19.08
C SER A 333 25.11 25.17 18.33
N ALA A 334 23.96 25.01 18.97
CA ALA A 334 22.75 24.58 18.28
C ALA A 334 22.42 25.53 17.12
N ARG A 335 21.96 24.97 16.00
CA ARG A 335 21.49 25.73 14.84
C ARG A 335 20.17 25.15 14.37
N GLY A 336 19.15 26.00 14.26
CA GLY A 336 17.85 25.64 13.71
C GLY A 336 17.96 25.14 12.26
N PHE A 337 17.11 24.17 11.93
CA PHE A 337 16.92 23.72 10.55
C PHE A 337 16.25 24.84 9.75
N SER A 338 16.73 25.07 8.53
CA SER A 338 16.30 26.18 7.68
C SER A 338 15.92 25.71 6.28
N PHE A 339 15.34 26.60 5.49
CA PHE A 339 15.04 26.31 4.08
C PHE A 339 16.30 25.97 3.27
N ALA A 340 17.46 26.53 3.62
CA ALA A 340 18.73 26.20 2.98
C ALA A 340 19.16 24.75 3.23
N ASP A 341 18.84 24.18 4.39
CA ASP A 341 19.12 22.77 4.73
C ASP A 341 18.24 21.81 3.94
N LEU A 342 16.94 22.14 3.81
CA LEU A 342 16.02 21.39 2.96
C LEU A 342 16.48 21.44 1.50
N LYS A 343 16.77 22.65 1.01
CA LYS A 343 17.26 22.85 -0.36
C LYS A 343 18.56 22.08 -0.62
N GLY A 344 19.53 22.15 0.30
CA GLY A 344 20.77 21.38 0.19
C GLY A 344 20.54 19.87 0.15
N SER A 345 19.60 19.36 0.95
CA SER A 345 19.18 17.95 0.90
C SER A 345 18.59 17.58 -0.47
N LEU A 346 17.71 18.44 -1.00
CA LEU A 346 17.08 18.24 -2.31
C LEU A 346 18.07 18.35 -3.47
N ASP A 347 19.03 19.27 -3.40
CA ASP A 347 20.10 19.40 -4.40
C ASP A 347 20.94 18.11 -4.44
N GLN A 348 21.27 17.54 -3.27
CA GLN A 348 21.98 16.26 -3.12
C GLN A 348 21.17 15.07 -3.67
N ILE A 349 19.84 15.11 -3.56
CA ILE A 349 18.95 14.14 -4.21
C ILE A 349 18.96 14.34 -5.73
N GLY A 350 18.85 15.58 -6.20
CA GLY A 350 18.87 15.94 -7.62
C GLY A 350 20.13 15.47 -8.35
N GLN A 351 21.29 15.46 -7.68
CA GLN A 351 22.54 14.90 -8.22
C GLN A 351 22.44 13.43 -8.65
N LEU A 352 21.51 12.65 -8.08
CA LEU A 352 21.29 11.27 -8.51
C LEU A 352 20.71 11.19 -9.93
N ALA A 353 19.98 12.23 -10.37
CA ALA A 353 19.26 12.27 -11.64
C ALA A 353 20.06 12.83 -12.83
N ASP A 354 21.17 13.56 -12.60
CA ASP A 354 22.01 14.09 -13.68
C ASP A 354 23.52 13.92 -13.48
N GLY A 355 23.96 13.59 -12.25
CA GLY A 355 25.37 13.43 -11.90
C GLY A 355 26.22 14.69 -11.97
N ARG A 356 25.62 15.89 -11.99
CA ARG A 356 26.33 17.18 -12.11
C ARG A 356 26.20 18.02 -10.84
N GLU A 357 27.07 19.03 -10.71
CA GLU A 357 26.96 20.07 -9.69
C GLU A 357 26.76 21.47 -10.33
N PRO A 358 25.81 22.28 -9.80
CA PRO A 358 24.77 21.88 -8.84
C PRO A 358 23.81 20.83 -9.45
N GLY A 359 23.12 20.05 -8.62
CA GLY A 359 22.29 18.92 -9.06
C GLY A 359 21.14 19.31 -10.02
N ALA A 360 20.48 18.30 -10.61
CA ALA A 360 19.51 18.43 -11.71
C ALA A 360 18.28 19.34 -11.48
N PHE A 361 18.04 19.77 -10.24
CA PHE A 361 16.82 20.46 -9.87
C PHE A 361 16.92 21.96 -10.14
N ALA A 362 16.09 22.43 -11.06
CA ALA A 362 15.81 23.85 -11.21
C ALA A 362 14.71 24.26 -10.24
N TRP A 363 14.80 25.48 -9.73
CA TRP A 363 13.85 26.04 -8.78
C TRP A 363 13.09 27.19 -9.42
N ARG A 364 11.77 27.20 -9.25
CA ARG A 364 10.89 28.29 -9.67
C ARG A 364 10.08 28.79 -8.49
N ASP A 365 9.92 30.10 -8.38
CA ASP A 365 9.10 30.70 -7.34
C ASP A 365 7.65 30.20 -7.39
N GLY A 366 7.02 30.17 -6.21
CA GLY A 366 5.65 29.70 -6.01
C GLY A 366 5.59 28.29 -5.43
N GLY A 367 4.47 27.62 -5.66
CA GLY A 367 4.13 26.34 -5.03
C GLY A 367 2.82 26.43 -4.24
N PRO A 368 2.45 25.35 -3.54
CA PRO A 368 1.18 25.29 -2.80
C PRO A 368 1.02 26.38 -1.75
N GLU A 369 -0.23 26.71 -1.42
CA GLU A 369 -0.57 27.75 -0.44
C GLU A 369 -0.35 27.33 1.02
N TRP A 370 -0.21 26.03 1.28
CA TRP A 370 0.18 25.53 2.59
C TRP A 370 1.66 25.81 2.91
N LEU A 371 2.44 26.30 1.95
CA LEU A 371 3.82 26.78 2.16
C LEU A 371 3.87 28.30 2.38
N HIS A 372 4.85 28.73 3.16
CA HIS A 372 5.18 30.13 3.39
C HIS A 372 5.55 30.84 2.09
N ALA A 373 4.90 31.97 1.78
CA ALA A 373 5.01 32.65 0.47
C ALA A 373 6.45 33.01 0.07
N ALA A 374 7.28 33.44 1.03
CA ALA A 374 8.67 33.84 0.79
C ALA A 374 9.71 32.70 0.92
N LYS A 375 9.29 31.50 1.34
CA LYS A 375 10.21 30.37 1.61
C LYS A 375 9.64 29.09 1.00
N ARG A 376 9.31 29.14 -0.28
CA ARG A 376 8.76 28.05 -1.07
C ARG A 376 9.31 28.07 -2.49
N GLY A 377 9.38 26.90 -3.12
CA GLY A 377 9.67 26.80 -4.53
C GLY A 377 9.14 25.51 -5.13
N LYS A 378 8.81 25.59 -6.42
CA LYS A 378 8.56 24.44 -7.27
C LYS A 378 9.89 23.87 -7.73
N ILE A 379 9.97 22.55 -7.76
CA ILE A 379 11.16 21.80 -8.16
C ILE A 379 10.90 21.26 -9.55
N LEU A 380 11.80 21.57 -10.48
CA LEU A 380 11.72 21.15 -11.86
C LEU A 380 12.89 20.24 -12.19
N LEU A 381 12.62 19.20 -12.98
CA LEU A 381 13.62 18.30 -13.55
C LEU A 381 13.46 18.32 -15.07
N HIS A 382 14.48 18.75 -15.79
CA HIS A 382 14.43 18.94 -17.26
C HIS A 382 13.23 19.78 -17.73
N ASN A 383 12.93 20.89 -17.02
CA ASN A 383 11.80 21.80 -17.25
C ASN A 383 10.39 21.22 -16.94
N SER A 384 10.29 19.98 -16.49
CA SER A 384 9.03 19.40 -15.99
C SER A 384 8.92 19.59 -14.48
N GLU A 385 7.75 19.98 -13.99
CA GLU A 385 7.48 20.10 -12.56
C GLU A 385 7.51 18.72 -11.90
N LEU A 386 8.41 18.54 -10.93
CA LEU A 386 8.57 17.30 -10.17
C LEU A 386 7.86 17.36 -8.83
N GLY A 387 7.67 18.56 -8.28
CA GLY A 387 7.06 18.74 -6.97
C GLY A 387 7.33 20.11 -6.37
N ALA A 388 7.21 20.23 -5.06
CA ALA A 388 7.39 21.49 -4.34
C ALA A 388 8.01 21.27 -2.96
N ALA A 389 8.69 22.30 -2.47
CA ALA A 389 9.33 22.31 -1.17
C ALA A 389 9.30 23.69 -0.52
N GLY A 390 9.26 23.74 0.81
CA GLY A 390 9.29 25.01 1.53
C GLY A 390 9.09 24.89 3.03
N GLN A 391 9.03 26.04 3.69
CA GLN A 391 8.58 26.16 5.07
C GLN A 391 7.05 26.10 5.11
N LEU A 392 6.49 25.35 6.06
CA LEU A 392 5.06 25.32 6.34
C LEU A 392 4.53 26.71 6.69
N ALA A 393 3.43 27.14 6.07
CA ALA A 393 2.83 28.43 6.35
C ALA A 393 2.30 28.50 7.80
N ARG A 394 2.46 29.65 8.45
CA ARG A 394 2.06 29.83 9.86
C ARG A 394 0.58 29.50 10.10
N ARG A 395 -0.31 29.92 9.18
CA ARG A 395 -1.75 29.61 9.18
C ARG A 395 -2.03 28.11 9.27
N VAL A 396 -1.22 27.28 8.61
CA VAL A 396 -1.39 25.82 8.62
C VAL A 396 -0.72 25.21 9.85
N ALA A 397 0.48 25.67 10.21
CA ALA A 397 1.18 25.23 11.42
C ALA A 397 0.34 25.43 12.69
N ASP A 398 -0.33 26.58 12.83
CA ASP A 398 -1.19 26.87 13.99
C ASP A 398 -2.39 25.90 14.10
N ARG A 399 -2.99 25.50 12.96
CA ARG A 399 -4.07 24.48 12.94
C ARG A 399 -3.58 23.10 13.39
N LEU A 400 -2.31 22.79 13.16
CA LEU A 400 -1.65 21.56 13.59
C LEU A 400 -0.96 21.70 14.94
N LYS A 401 -1.08 22.85 15.62
CA LYS A 401 -0.43 23.17 16.90
C LYS A 401 1.11 23.02 16.86
N LEU A 402 1.71 23.13 15.67
CA LEU A 402 3.15 23.07 15.46
C LEU A 402 3.75 24.46 15.72
N ARG A 403 4.43 24.63 16.86
CA ARG A 403 5.01 25.92 17.27
C ARG A 403 6.37 26.21 16.63
N GLN A 404 7.08 25.15 16.26
CA GLN A 404 8.41 25.21 15.64
C GLN A 404 8.32 25.34 14.12
N GLU A 405 9.40 25.82 13.49
CA GLU A 405 9.47 25.87 12.03
C GLU A 405 9.50 24.44 11.46
N VAL A 406 8.64 24.19 10.48
CA VAL A 406 8.49 22.89 9.80
C VAL A 406 8.79 23.10 8.32
N PHE A 407 9.59 22.22 7.76
CA PHE A 407 10.04 22.24 6.37
C PHE A 407 9.60 20.95 5.69
N LEU A 408 8.96 21.07 4.54
CA LEU A 408 8.31 19.96 3.86
C LEU A 408 8.65 19.97 2.38
N ALA A 409 8.76 18.78 1.78
CA ALA A 409 8.86 18.61 0.34
C ALA A 409 8.09 17.36 -0.10
N GLU A 410 7.53 17.42 -1.30
CA GLU A 410 6.99 16.24 -2.00
C GLU A 410 7.47 16.26 -3.45
N LEU A 411 7.95 15.11 -3.92
CA LEU A 411 8.46 14.91 -5.28
C LEU A 411 7.80 13.67 -5.91
N GLU A 412 7.33 13.77 -7.14
CA GLU A 412 6.91 12.61 -7.93
C GLU A 412 8.14 11.77 -8.33
N LEU A 413 8.06 10.46 -8.11
CA LEU A 413 9.23 9.59 -8.22
C LEU A 413 9.45 9.02 -9.62
N GLN A 414 8.38 8.84 -10.42
CA GLN A 414 8.52 8.21 -11.73
C GLN A 414 9.42 9.00 -12.70
N PRO A 415 9.19 10.32 -12.92
CA PRO A 415 10.09 11.11 -13.74
C PRO A 415 11.53 11.13 -13.20
N PHE A 416 11.67 11.12 -11.88
CA PHE A 416 12.97 11.07 -11.21
C PHE A 416 13.73 9.76 -11.48
N TYR A 417 13.06 8.60 -11.41
CA TYR A 417 13.66 7.31 -11.70
C TYR A 417 14.12 7.18 -13.15
N VAL A 418 13.32 7.69 -14.09
CA VAL A 418 13.71 7.73 -15.51
C VAL A 418 14.98 8.55 -15.69
N ALA A 419 15.08 9.71 -15.04
CA ALA A 419 16.27 10.54 -15.09
C ALA A 419 17.50 9.87 -14.44
N MET A 420 17.35 9.23 -13.27
CA MET A 420 18.42 8.45 -12.62
C MET A 420 18.97 7.36 -13.54
N GLN A 421 18.08 6.64 -14.23
CA GLN A 421 18.49 5.60 -15.17
C GLN A 421 19.20 6.19 -16.39
N ALA A 422 18.68 7.29 -16.94
CA ALA A 422 19.32 8.00 -18.06
C ALA A 422 20.73 8.50 -17.68
N ALA A 423 20.89 9.10 -16.50
CA ALA A 423 22.18 9.55 -15.99
C ALA A 423 23.15 8.39 -15.79
N LYS A 424 22.69 7.27 -15.21
CA LYS A 424 23.50 6.05 -15.06
C LYS A 424 24.02 5.57 -16.42
N THR A 425 23.15 5.51 -17.43
CA THR A 425 23.50 5.10 -18.80
C THR A 425 24.42 6.10 -19.50
N ALA A 426 24.30 7.39 -19.20
CA ALA A 426 25.11 8.46 -19.80
C ALA A 426 26.49 8.65 -19.17
N ARG A 427 26.76 8.04 -18.00
CA ARG A 427 28.08 8.14 -17.34
C ARG A 427 29.18 7.62 -18.26
N ARG A 428 30.21 8.44 -18.46
CA ARG A 428 31.41 8.10 -19.24
C ARG A 428 32.63 8.49 -18.43
N TYR A 429 33.67 7.66 -18.50
CA TYR A 429 34.97 8.02 -17.95
C TYR A 429 35.49 9.28 -18.65
N ARG A 430 36.01 10.21 -17.86
CA ARG A 430 36.74 11.39 -18.34
C ARG A 430 38.09 11.41 -17.65
N PRO A 431 39.21 11.57 -18.38
CA PRO A 431 40.52 11.72 -17.77
C PRO A 431 40.54 12.87 -16.77
N LEU A 432 41.30 12.67 -15.69
CA LEU A 432 41.53 13.69 -14.67
C LEU A 432 42.33 14.86 -15.27
N PRO A 433 42.00 16.12 -14.92
CA PRO A 433 42.78 17.28 -15.36
C PRO A 433 44.25 17.16 -14.90
N ARG A 434 45.19 17.51 -15.80
CA ARG A 434 46.65 17.49 -15.52
C ARG A 434 47.24 18.86 -15.21
N PHE A 435 46.47 19.93 -15.45
CA PHE A 435 46.91 21.31 -15.32
C PHE A 435 46.23 22.00 -14.14
N PRO A 436 46.87 22.98 -13.48
CA PRO A 436 46.31 23.64 -12.31
C PRO A 436 45.05 24.44 -12.67
N GLY A 437 44.11 24.50 -11.73
CA GLY A 437 42.96 25.40 -11.80
C GLY A 437 43.31 26.79 -11.27
N VAL A 438 42.60 27.80 -11.74
CA VAL A 438 42.72 29.20 -11.30
C VAL A 438 41.36 29.71 -10.86
N GLU A 439 41.29 30.29 -9.67
CA GLU A 439 40.07 30.89 -9.13
C GLU A 439 40.07 32.41 -9.34
N ARG A 440 38.89 32.96 -9.66
CA ARG A 440 38.65 34.40 -9.71
C ARG A 440 37.35 34.74 -9.01
N ASP A 441 37.44 35.75 -8.16
CA ASP A 441 36.32 36.24 -7.37
C ASP A 441 35.76 37.52 -7.99
N PHE A 442 34.45 37.55 -8.15
CA PHE A 442 33.67 38.66 -8.68
C PHE A 442 32.80 39.20 -7.55
N SER A 443 33.12 40.39 -7.06
CA SER A 443 32.31 41.10 -6.06
C SER A 443 31.25 41.92 -6.79
N LEU A 444 30.04 41.37 -6.87
CA LEU A 444 28.94 41.90 -7.67
C LEU A 444 27.97 42.68 -6.78
N LEU A 445 27.74 43.96 -7.10
CA LEU A 445 26.65 44.74 -6.52
C LEU A 445 25.41 44.61 -7.42
N LEU A 446 24.37 43.98 -6.89
CA LEU A 446 23.17 43.57 -7.63
C LEU A 446 21.91 44.22 -7.03
N ALA A 447 20.91 44.52 -7.87
CA ALA A 447 19.59 44.94 -7.41
C ALA A 447 18.82 43.76 -6.78
N ASP A 448 17.94 44.04 -5.83
CA ASP A 448 17.04 43.03 -5.26
C ASP A 448 16.19 42.36 -6.34
N GLY A 449 15.98 41.05 -6.20
CA GLY A 449 15.24 40.23 -7.15
C GLY A 449 16.11 39.50 -8.19
N ILE A 450 17.37 39.93 -8.38
CA ILE A 450 18.33 39.15 -9.17
C ILE A 450 18.71 37.90 -8.35
N THR A 451 18.76 36.74 -9.01
CA THR A 451 19.07 35.47 -8.35
C THR A 451 20.44 34.95 -8.76
N PHE A 452 21.09 34.18 -7.87
CA PHE A 452 22.35 33.52 -8.22
C PHE A 452 22.21 32.55 -9.40
N ALA A 453 21.01 31.98 -9.61
CA ALA A 453 20.72 31.15 -10.77
C ALA A 453 20.84 31.94 -12.08
N GLN A 454 20.25 33.14 -12.17
CA GLN A 454 20.36 34.02 -13.33
C GLN A 454 21.80 34.47 -13.62
N ILE A 455 22.58 34.74 -12.56
CA ILE A 455 24.01 35.06 -12.67
C ILE A 455 24.78 33.86 -13.24
N SER A 456 24.59 32.68 -12.64
CA SER A 456 25.26 31.44 -13.06
C SER A 456 24.91 31.05 -14.50
N GLU A 457 23.64 31.18 -14.89
CA GLU A 457 23.18 30.91 -16.26
C GLU A 457 23.82 31.89 -17.26
N SER A 458 23.92 33.16 -16.91
CA SER A 458 24.56 34.16 -17.78
C SER A 458 26.04 33.86 -17.99
N ILE A 459 26.77 33.52 -16.93
CA ILE A 459 28.18 33.10 -17.03
C ILE A 459 28.31 31.85 -17.91
N ARG A 460 27.46 30.83 -17.69
CA ARG A 460 27.48 29.60 -18.50
C ARG A 460 27.14 29.84 -19.96
N SER A 461 26.29 30.83 -20.27
CA SER A 461 25.89 31.16 -21.65
C SER A 461 27.05 31.69 -22.52
N LEU A 462 28.18 32.06 -21.92
CA LEU A 462 29.40 32.41 -22.66
C LEU A 462 30.06 31.18 -23.33
N GLY A 463 29.72 29.97 -22.90
CA GLY A 463 30.25 28.74 -23.50
C GLY A 463 31.76 28.52 -23.28
N ILE A 464 32.36 29.15 -22.25
CA ILE A 464 33.78 29.02 -21.92
C ILE A 464 34.04 27.59 -21.40
N PRO A 465 34.74 26.72 -22.15
CA PRO A 465 34.90 25.31 -21.79
C PRO A 465 35.79 25.09 -20.56
N GLU A 466 36.63 26.07 -20.22
CA GLU A 466 37.52 26.02 -19.06
C GLU A 466 36.81 26.30 -17.74
N ILE A 467 35.56 26.82 -17.74
CA ILE A 467 34.82 27.04 -16.49
C ILE A 467 34.42 25.67 -15.91
N THR A 468 35.00 25.31 -14.78
CA THR A 468 34.70 24.06 -14.07
C THR A 468 33.72 24.25 -12.93
N SER A 469 33.69 25.42 -12.31
CA SER A 469 32.82 25.74 -11.17
C SER A 469 32.40 27.21 -11.15
N ILE A 470 31.18 27.47 -10.68
CA ILE A 470 30.64 28.81 -10.38
C ILE A 470 29.94 28.68 -9.02
N ALA A 471 30.41 29.40 -8.01
CA ALA A 471 29.92 29.30 -6.65
C ALA A 471 29.59 30.68 -6.07
N ALA A 472 28.47 30.79 -5.36
CA ALA A 472 28.21 31.91 -4.47
C ALA A 472 28.97 31.68 -3.16
N ILE A 473 29.87 32.60 -2.80
CA ILE A 473 30.75 32.47 -1.64
C ILE A 473 30.22 33.26 -0.45
N ASP A 474 29.78 34.49 -0.69
CA ASP A 474 29.30 35.38 0.37
C ASP A 474 28.18 36.29 -0.12
N LEU A 475 27.25 36.60 0.77
CA LEU A 475 26.11 37.49 0.54
C LEU A 475 26.07 38.56 1.63
N PHE A 476 26.34 39.81 1.24
CA PHE A 476 26.39 40.93 2.17
C PHE A 476 25.27 41.94 1.93
N ARG A 477 24.51 42.21 2.99
CA ARG A 477 23.47 43.25 3.08
C ARG A 477 23.75 44.10 4.33
N GLY A 478 24.62 45.10 4.20
CA GLY A 478 25.04 45.95 5.32
C GLY A 478 25.14 47.42 4.95
N LYS A 479 25.56 48.27 5.92
CA LYS A 479 25.56 49.74 5.79
C LYS A 479 26.28 50.29 4.55
N ASN A 480 27.27 49.56 4.03
CA ASN A 480 28.07 49.96 2.86
C ASN A 480 27.46 49.51 1.52
N VAL A 481 26.22 49.04 1.52
CA VAL A 481 25.48 48.63 0.32
C VAL A 481 24.27 49.57 0.15
N PRO A 482 24.08 50.19 -1.03
CA PRO A 482 22.92 51.04 -1.28
C PRO A 482 21.58 50.31 -1.04
N ALA A 483 20.56 51.04 -0.59
CA ALA A 483 19.23 50.49 -0.41
C ALA A 483 18.68 49.87 -1.71
N GLY A 484 17.99 48.74 -1.60
CA GLY A 484 17.48 47.97 -2.75
C GLY A 484 18.56 47.19 -3.53
N LYS A 485 19.79 47.13 -3.00
CA LYS A 485 20.89 46.31 -3.54
C LYS A 485 21.46 45.36 -2.50
N TYR A 486 22.19 44.36 -2.98
CA TYR A 486 23.01 43.46 -2.17
C TYR A 486 24.35 43.19 -2.86
N SER A 487 25.37 42.84 -2.08
CA SER A 487 26.67 42.42 -2.61
C SER A 487 26.76 40.90 -2.60
N LEU A 488 27.14 40.30 -3.72
CA LEU A 488 27.34 38.86 -3.87
C LEU A 488 28.76 38.59 -4.35
N LEU A 489 29.50 37.80 -3.59
CA LEU A 489 30.81 37.30 -4.02
C LEU A 489 30.61 36.01 -4.80
N VAL A 490 30.93 36.03 -6.09
CA VAL A 490 30.86 34.86 -6.97
C VAL A 490 32.28 34.41 -7.32
N ARG A 491 32.61 33.16 -7.02
CA ARG A 491 33.87 32.54 -7.43
C ARG A 491 33.67 31.73 -8.69
N VAL A 492 34.52 31.95 -9.68
CA VAL A 492 34.59 31.14 -10.90
C VAL A 492 35.95 30.44 -10.94
N THR A 493 35.93 29.12 -11.09
CA THR A 493 37.14 28.31 -11.25
C THR A 493 37.33 27.99 -12.73
N PHE A 494 38.50 28.32 -13.26
CA PHE A 494 38.93 28.01 -14.61
C PHE A 494 39.99 26.92 -14.59
N GLN A 495 39.88 25.94 -15.48
CA GLN A 495 40.90 24.89 -15.63
C GLN A 495 40.86 24.35 -17.06
N SER A 496 41.99 24.46 -17.76
CA SER A 496 42.16 23.80 -19.06
C SER A 496 42.60 22.35 -18.89
N ARG A 497 42.20 21.51 -19.84
CA ARG A 497 42.60 20.10 -19.92
C ARG A 497 43.82 19.89 -20.80
N GLU A 498 44.26 20.92 -21.53
CA GLU A 498 45.27 20.82 -22.58
C GLU A 498 46.55 21.56 -22.22
N ALA A 499 46.46 22.65 -21.44
CA ALA A 499 47.61 23.45 -21.04
C ALA A 499 47.34 24.23 -19.74
N THR A 500 48.39 24.79 -19.15
CA THR A 500 48.26 25.79 -18.08
C THR A 500 47.70 27.09 -18.66
N LEU A 501 46.70 27.67 -17.99
CA LEU A 501 46.09 28.93 -18.41
C LEU A 501 47.05 30.10 -18.22
N THR A 502 47.22 30.89 -19.28
CA THR A 502 48.01 32.13 -19.24
C THR A 502 47.20 33.27 -18.62
N GLU A 503 47.90 34.27 -18.09
CA GLU A 503 47.27 35.46 -17.52
C GLU A 503 46.39 36.21 -18.55
N GLY A 504 46.84 36.27 -19.81
CA GLY A 504 46.06 36.89 -20.89
C GLY A 504 44.73 36.18 -21.15
N GLN A 505 44.71 34.84 -21.15
CA GLN A 505 43.47 34.06 -21.30
C GLN A 505 42.52 34.29 -20.12
N ILE A 506 43.06 34.29 -18.89
CA ILE A 506 42.26 34.53 -17.69
C ILE A 506 41.65 35.92 -17.71
N ASN A 507 42.43 36.96 -18.05
CA ASN A 507 41.94 38.33 -18.15
C ASN A 507 40.86 38.47 -19.24
N HIS A 508 40.99 37.75 -20.36
CA HIS A 508 39.94 37.69 -21.39
C HIS A 508 38.65 37.06 -20.85
N PHE A 509 38.72 35.91 -20.16
CA PHE A 509 37.54 35.28 -19.56
C PHE A 509 36.86 36.17 -18.52
N VAL A 510 37.64 36.80 -17.64
CA VAL A 510 37.16 37.74 -16.62
C VAL A 510 36.49 38.96 -17.27
N GLY A 511 37.06 39.48 -18.37
CA GLY A 511 36.47 40.59 -19.13
C GLY A 511 35.11 40.22 -19.74
N ASN A 512 35.00 39.03 -20.36
CA ASN A 512 33.74 38.56 -20.94
C ASN A 512 32.66 38.34 -19.87
N ILE A 513 33.04 37.77 -18.71
CA ILE A 513 32.12 37.56 -17.58
C ILE A 513 31.65 38.89 -17.00
N THR A 514 32.56 39.83 -16.79
CA THR A 514 32.22 41.18 -16.32
C THR A 514 31.21 41.84 -17.26
N SER A 515 31.51 41.87 -18.55
CA SER A 515 30.69 42.51 -19.58
C SER A 515 29.27 41.92 -19.64
N ILE A 516 29.11 40.59 -19.63
CA ILE A 516 27.77 39.98 -19.69
C ILE A 516 26.95 40.23 -18.42
N LEU A 517 27.61 40.27 -17.26
CA LEU A 517 26.93 40.53 -15.98
C LEU A 517 26.52 42.01 -15.86
N GLU A 518 27.35 42.93 -16.32
CA GLU A 518 27.01 44.35 -16.46
C GLU A 518 25.83 44.54 -17.42
N HIS A 519 25.89 43.95 -18.61
CA HIS A 519 24.88 44.15 -19.65
C HIS A 519 23.52 43.52 -19.30
N ARG A 520 23.49 42.30 -18.76
CA ARG A 520 22.22 41.59 -18.48
C ARG A 520 21.59 41.94 -17.15
N HIS A 521 22.41 42.20 -16.13
CA HIS A 521 21.94 42.33 -14.75
C HIS A 521 22.22 43.70 -14.14
N GLY A 522 22.85 44.62 -14.88
CA GLY A 522 23.29 45.90 -14.33
C GLY A 522 24.26 45.74 -13.16
N ALA A 523 24.98 44.61 -13.10
CA ALA A 523 25.90 44.30 -12.02
C ALA A 523 27.04 45.31 -12.01
N GLN A 524 27.39 45.86 -10.85
CA GLN A 524 28.56 46.73 -10.71
C GLN A 524 29.67 45.98 -9.98
N LEU A 525 30.86 45.89 -10.58
CA LEU A 525 32.02 45.34 -9.88
C LEU A 525 32.48 46.30 -8.80
N ARG A 526 32.54 45.79 -7.57
CA ARG A 526 33.16 46.52 -6.49
C ARG A 526 34.68 46.41 -6.66
N LYS A 527 35.33 47.51 -7.08
CA LYS A 527 36.79 47.61 -6.96
C LYS A 527 37.12 47.60 -5.47
N ASN A 528 37.88 46.59 -5.04
CA ASN A 528 38.52 46.60 -3.73
C ASN A 528 39.65 47.62 -3.72
#